data_AF-A0A5B9QXX5-F1
#
_entry.id   AF-A0A5B9QXX5-F1
#
_cell.length_a   1.000
_cell.length_b   1.000
_cell.length_c   1.000
_cell.angle_alpha   90.00
_cell.angle_beta   90.00
_cell.angle_gamma   90.00
#
_symmetry.space_group_name_H-M   'P 1'
#
loop_
_entity.id
_entity.type
_entity.pdbx_description
1 polymer ?
#
loop_
_entity_poly.entity_id
_entity_poly.type
_entity_poly.pdbx_seq_one_letter_code
_entity_poly.pdbx_strand_id
1 'polypeptide(L)'
;MSLATLQRPIVPDSTWPHPSVTAAKRNSNPVEDAAHQQLCSSGYRPLCCVTCYVNGTTVELSGTLPSFFMKQMAQEVIRHVVGIHRIENGIEVVYGKEPLG
;
A
#
# COMPACT_ATOMS: atom_id res chain seq x y z
N MET A 1 -12.84 38.24 -0.22
CA MET A 1 -12.42 37.81 1.14
C MET A 1 -13.16 36.52 1.47
N SER A 2 -12.44 35.59 2.09
CA SER A 2 -12.88 34.31 2.66
C SER A 2 -12.97 33.09 1.75
N LEU A 3 -12.09 32.15 2.10
CA LEU A 3 -11.80 30.83 1.57
C LEU A 3 -12.87 29.85 2.08
N ALA A 4 -13.47 29.07 1.18
CA ALA A 4 -14.13 27.83 1.55
C ALA A 4 -13.47 26.71 0.75
N THR A 5 -12.55 26.02 1.44
CA THR A 5 -11.90 24.78 1.05
C THR A 5 -12.90 23.86 0.35
N LEU A 6 -12.74 23.68 -0.95
CA LEU A 6 -13.35 22.58 -1.69
C LEU A 6 -12.78 21.28 -1.13
N GLN A 7 -13.45 20.74 -0.11
CA GLN A 7 -13.28 19.35 0.29
C GLN A 7 -13.71 18.51 -0.92
N ARG A 8 -12.74 18.11 -1.73
CA ARG A 8 -12.95 17.23 -2.88
C ARG A 8 -13.65 15.97 -2.34
N PRO A 9 -14.78 15.55 -2.94
CA PRO A 9 -15.40 14.29 -2.55
C PRO A 9 -14.35 13.20 -2.73
N ILE A 10 -14.08 12.47 -1.66
CA ILE A 10 -13.28 11.24 -1.69
C ILE A 10 -14.15 10.26 -2.45
N VAL A 11 -13.94 10.14 -3.76
CA VAL A 11 -14.55 9.09 -4.56
C VAL A 11 -14.08 7.74 -4.00
N PRO A 12 -14.97 6.81 -3.62
CA PRO A 12 -14.62 5.40 -3.58
C PRO A 12 -14.58 4.96 -5.05
N ASP A 13 -13.45 5.21 -5.72
CA ASP A 13 -13.24 4.79 -7.10
C ASP A 13 -13.04 3.26 -7.11
N SER A 14 -14.14 2.51 -7.01
CA SER A 14 -14.18 1.09 -7.37
C SER A 14 -14.06 0.89 -8.90
N THR A 15 -13.31 1.77 -9.56
CA THR A 15 -12.85 1.64 -10.94
C THR A 15 -11.32 1.53 -10.97
N TRP A 16 -10.72 0.98 -9.90
CA TRP A 16 -9.41 0.37 -10.04
C TRP A 16 -9.48 -0.67 -11.16
N PRO A 17 -8.54 -0.67 -12.10
CA PRO A 17 -8.59 -1.60 -13.22
C PRO A 17 -8.55 -3.02 -12.66
N HIS A 18 -9.70 -3.70 -12.69
CA HIS A 18 -9.72 -5.16 -12.80
C HIS A 18 -8.72 -5.52 -13.90
N PRO A 19 -7.93 -6.59 -13.77
CA PRO A 19 -6.78 -6.91 -14.61
C PRO A 19 -7.19 -7.08 -16.09
N SER A 20 -7.40 -5.96 -16.76
CA SER A 20 -7.42 -5.81 -18.19
C SER A 20 -5.95 -5.78 -18.55
N VAL A 21 -5.42 -7.00 -18.63
CA VAL A 21 -4.26 -7.42 -19.40
C VAL A 21 -3.88 -6.36 -20.45
N THR A 22 -3.14 -5.36 -20.02
CA THR A 22 -2.52 -4.37 -20.90
C THR A 22 -1.07 -4.32 -20.47
N ALA A 23 -0.30 -5.09 -21.21
CA ALA A 23 1.13 -5.15 -21.12
C ALA A 23 1.72 -3.73 -21.21
N ALA A 24 2.30 -3.25 -20.12
CA ALA A 24 3.23 -2.13 -20.13
C ALA A 24 4.36 -2.41 -19.14
N LYS A 25 5.19 -3.40 -19.52
CA LYS A 25 6.65 -3.31 -19.55
C LYS A 25 7.31 -2.52 -18.41
N ARG A 26 7.88 -3.25 -17.44
CA ARG A 26 9.16 -2.95 -16.73
C ARG A 26 9.61 -1.48 -16.83
N ASN A 27 8.95 -0.59 -16.10
CA ASN A 27 9.61 0.60 -15.61
C ASN A 27 9.76 0.39 -14.12
N SER A 28 10.96 0.07 -13.67
CA SER A 28 11.27 0.00 -12.24
C SER A 28 11.04 1.39 -11.67
N ASN A 29 9.84 1.66 -11.16
CA ASN A 29 9.54 2.93 -10.55
C ASN A 29 10.44 3.04 -9.32
N PRO A 30 11.33 4.04 -9.23
CA PRO A 30 12.25 4.14 -8.09
C PRO A 30 11.48 4.28 -6.76
N VAL A 31 10.25 4.79 -6.82
CA VAL A 31 9.33 4.88 -5.67
C VAL A 31 8.82 3.50 -5.24
N GLU A 32 8.52 2.62 -6.18
CA GLU A 32 8.05 1.25 -5.91
C GLU A 32 9.18 0.40 -5.33
N ASP A 33 10.37 0.53 -5.92
CA ASP A 33 11.57 -0.14 -5.43
C ASP A 33 11.94 0.36 -4.01
N ALA A 34 11.89 1.67 -3.78
CA ALA A 34 12.10 2.25 -2.45
C ALA A 34 11.03 1.78 -1.43
N ALA A 35 9.77 1.69 -1.85
CA ALA A 35 8.68 1.17 -1.02
C ALA A 35 8.93 -0.30 -0.63
N HIS A 36 9.24 -1.17 -1.59
CA HIS A 36 9.61 -2.56 -1.33
C HIS A 36 10.86 -2.67 -0.44
N GLN A 37 11.89 -1.89 -0.72
CA GLN A 37 13.13 -1.90 0.06
C GLN A 37 12.87 -1.48 1.51
N GLN A 38 12.04 -0.45 1.75
CA GLN A 38 11.67 -0.02 3.10
C GLN A 38 10.85 -1.09 3.83
N LEU A 39 9.89 -1.73 3.16
CA LEU A 39 9.10 -2.82 3.75
C LEU A 39 10.00 -4.00 4.15
N CYS A 40 10.94 -4.41 3.29
CA CYS A 40 11.87 -5.50 3.59
C CYS A 40 12.93 -5.11 4.63
N SER A 41 13.31 -3.84 4.72
CA SER A 41 14.28 -3.34 5.70
C SER A 41 13.68 -3.09 7.10
N SER A 42 12.35 -3.08 7.23
CA SER A 42 11.63 -2.82 8.49
C SER A 42 11.86 -3.87 9.59
N GLY A 43 12.53 -4.99 9.29
CA GLY A 43 12.81 -6.08 10.23
C GLY A 43 11.67 -7.08 10.41
N TYR A 44 10.49 -6.81 9.84
CA TYR A 44 9.36 -7.74 9.88
C TYR A 44 9.28 -8.53 8.57
N ARG A 45 9.62 -9.82 8.62
CA ARG A 45 9.48 -10.74 7.47
C ARG A 45 8.11 -10.69 6.77
N PRO A 46 6.96 -10.63 7.49
CA PRO A 46 5.67 -10.58 6.81
C PRO A 46 5.44 -9.25 6.05
N LEU A 47 6.10 -8.15 6.44
CA LEU A 47 6.02 -6.88 5.70
C LEU A 47 6.71 -6.97 4.33
N CYS A 48 7.78 -7.77 4.21
CA CYS A 48 8.47 -8.00 2.93
C CYS A 48 7.64 -8.82 1.93
N CYS A 49 6.59 -9.51 2.39
CA CYS A 49 5.65 -10.24 1.53
C CYS A 49 4.44 -9.40 1.09
N VAL A 50 4.36 -8.13 1.50
CA VAL A 50 3.31 -7.21 1.06
C VAL A 50 3.63 -6.74 -0.35
N THR A 51 2.66 -6.87 -1.25
CA THR A 51 2.73 -6.33 -2.60
C THR A 51 2.39 -4.84 -2.53
N CYS A 52 3.24 -4.00 -3.10
CA CYS A 52 2.93 -2.60 -3.31
C CYS A 52 2.79 -2.28 -4.81
N TYR A 53 1.85 -1.40 -5.15
CA TYR A 53 1.69 -0.90 -6.50
C TYR A 53 1.65 0.63 -6.46
N VAL A 54 2.49 1.29 -7.27
CA VAL A 54 2.56 2.75 -7.34
C VAL A 54 1.91 3.22 -8.63
N ASN A 55 0.88 4.06 -8.53
CA ASN A 55 0.27 4.76 -9.66
C ASN A 55 0.37 6.27 -9.47
N GLY A 56 1.36 6.89 -10.11
CA GLY A 56 1.64 8.33 -9.99
C GLY A 56 2.06 8.71 -8.56
N THR A 57 1.12 9.22 -7.77
CA THR A 57 1.34 9.64 -6.36
C THR A 57 0.56 8.81 -5.34
N THR A 58 -0.17 7.79 -5.81
CA THR A 58 -0.96 6.88 -4.99
C THR A 58 -0.25 5.53 -4.90
N VAL A 59 -0.15 4.98 -3.68
CA VAL A 59 0.32 3.62 -3.44
C VAL A 59 -0.79 2.75 -2.90
N GLU A 60 -0.95 1.58 -3.51
CA GLU A 60 -1.80 0.51 -3.00
C GLU A 60 -0.94 -0.55 -2.32
N LEU A 61 -1.33 -0.94 -1.11
CA LEU A 61 -0.72 -2.03 -0.35
C LEU A 61 -1.70 -3.20 -0.26
N SER A 62 -1.27 -4.35 -0.75
CA SER A 62 -2.08 -5.56 -0.83
C SER A 62 -1.30 -6.76 -0.32
N GLY A 63 -1.98 -7.69 0.33
CA GLY A 63 -1.36 -8.88 0.90
C GLY A 63 -1.97 -9.23 2.25
N THR A 64 -1.32 -10.16 2.95
CA THR A 64 -1.85 -10.72 4.19
C THR A 64 -0.85 -10.55 5.32
N LEU A 65 -1.29 -9.95 6.42
CA LEU A 65 -0.48 -9.77 7.63
C LEU A 65 -1.13 -10.46 8.84
N PRO A 66 -0.32 -10.97 9.80
CA PRO A 66 -0.85 -11.69 10.96
C PRO A 66 -1.42 -10.78 12.07
N SER A 67 -1.33 -9.46 11.93
CA SER A 67 -1.80 -8.52 12.95
C SER A 67 -2.13 -7.14 12.37
N PHE A 68 -3.12 -6.47 12.96
CA PHE A 68 -3.41 -5.05 12.69
C PHE A 68 -2.22 -4.14 12.98
N PHE A 69 -1.39 -4.47 13.98
CA PHE A 69 -0.18 -3.71 14.24
C PHE A 69 0.74 -3.68 13.00
N MET A 70 0.92 -4.83 12.35
CA MET A 70 1.74 -4.90 11.13
C MET A 70 1.08 -4.15 9.97
N LYS A 71 -0.26 -4.18 9.85
CA LYS A 71 -0.99 -3.37 8.87
C LYS A 71 -0.73 -1.86 9.05
N GLN A 72 -0.68 -1.38 10.30
CA GLN A 72 -0.35 0.00 10.61
C GLN A 72 1.13 0.30 10.32
N MET A 73 2.04 -0.60 10.68
CA MET A 73 3.47 -0.45 10.40
C MET A 73 3.76 -0.39 8.90
N ALA A 74 3.10 -1.22 8.08
CA ALA A 74 3.22 -1.18 6.63
C ALA A 74 2.89 0.21 6.08
N GLN A 75 1.78 0.79 6.55
CA GLN A 75 1.34 2.12 6.12
C GLN A 75 2.27 3.23 6.61
N GLU A 76 2.77 3.15 7.83
CA GLU A 76 3.73 4.13 8.37
C GLU A 76 5.04 4.12 7.58
N VAL A 77 5.61 2.92 7.34
CA VAL A 77 6.83 2.75 6.55
C VAL A 77 6.69 3.39 5.17
N ILE A 78 5.56 3.16 4.51
CA ILE A 78 5.28 3.68 3.17
C ILE A 78 5.05 5.19 3.19
N ARG A 79 4.47 5.75 4.25
CA ARG A 79 4.27 7.20 4.40
C ARG A 79 5.59 7.98 4.36
N HIS A 80 6.70 7.37 4.75
CA HIS A 80 8.02 8.02 4.71
C HIS A 80 8.68 8.00 3.32
N VAL A 81 8.10 7.30 2.34
CA VAL A 81 8.64 7.27 0.98
C VAL A 81 8.30 8.56 0.24
N VAL A 82 9.33 9.27 -0.21
CA VAL A 82 9.21 10.53 -0.95
C VAL A 82 8.47 10.29 -2.27
N GLY A 83 7.44 11.10 -2.53
CA GLY A 83 6.62 11.01 -3.75
C GLY A 83 5.22 10.44 -3.52
N ILE A 84 4.99 9.77 -2.38
CA ILE A 84 3.68 9.24 -2.02
C ILE A 84 2.83 10.32 -1.36
N HIS A 85 1.65 10.57 -1.93
CA HIS A 85 0.67 11.52 -1.40
C HIS A 85 -0.58 10.81 -0.86
N ARG A 86 -0.88 9.62 -1.39
CA ARG A 86 -2.03 8.80 -0.99
C ARG A 86 -1.60 7.36 -0.81
N ILE A 87 -2.11 6.74 0.26
CA ILE A 87 -1.87 5.32 0.57
C ILE A 87 -3.23 4.65 0.70
N GLU A 88 -3.44 3.59 -0.08
CA GLU A 88 -4.61 2.74 -0.05
C GLU A 88 -4.21 1.40 0.57
N ASN A 89 -4.74 1.13 1.76
CA ASN A 89 -4.35 -0.02 2.55
C ASN A 89 -5.37 -1.17 2.39
N GLY A 90 -5.17 -1.97 1.35
CA GLY A 90 -5.92 -3.18 1.05
C GLY A 90 -5.42 -4.43 1.79
N ILE A 91 -4.50 -4.29 2.75
CA ILE A 91 -3.94 -5.44 3.48
C ILE A 91 -5.02 -6.12 4.32
N GLU A 92 -5.13 -7.43 4.15
CA GLU A 92 -6.00 -8.28 4.94
C GLU A 92 -5.25 -8.79 6.18
N VAL A 93 -5.90 -8.74 7.34
CA VAL A 93 -5.32 -9.27 8.57
C VAL A 93 -5.84 -10.69 8.77
N VAL A 94 -4.97 -11.68 8.61
CA VAL A 94 -5.30 -13.09 8.85
C VAL A 94 -4.56 -13.54 10.10
N TYR A 95 -5.31 -13.67 11.18
CA TYR A 95 -4.83 -14.34 12.37
C TYR A 95 -4.60 -15.80 12.03
N GLY A 96 -3.34 -16.24 12.08
CA GLY A 96 -3.00 -17.65 11.99
C GLY A 96 -3.75 -18.35 13.12
N LYS A 97 -4.66 -19.24 12.76
CA LYS A 97 -5.27 -20.17 13.71
C LYS A 97 -4.11 -20.91 14.40
N GLU A 98 -3.99 -20.75 15.71
CA GLU A 98 -3.26 -21.73 16.52
C GLU A 98 -3.91 -23.10 16.24
N PRO A 99 -3.12 -24.15 15.91
CA PRO A 99 -3.64 -25.50 16.05
C PRO A 99 -3.92 -25.68 17.53
N LEU A 100 -5.20 -25.72 17.91
CA LEU A 100 -5.63 -26.16 19.23
C LEU A 100 -5.00 -27.53 19.46
N GLY A 101 -4.04 -27.58 20.40
CA GLY A 101 -3.50 -28.81 20.97
C GLY A 101 -4.52 -29.50 21.85
#